data_AF-A0A0H3CFL2-F1
#
_entry.id   AF-A0A0H3CFL2-F1
#
_cell.length_a   1.000
_cell.length_b   1.000
_cell.length_c   1.000
_cell.angle_alpha   90.00
_cell.angle_beta   90.00
_cell.angle_gamma   90.00
#
_symmetry.space_group_name_H-M   'P 1'
#
loop_
_entity.id
_entity.type
_entity.pdbx_description
1 polymer ?
#
loop_
_entity_poly.entity_id
_entity_poly.type
_entity_poly.pdbx_seq_one_letter_code
_entity_poly.pdbx_strand_id
1 'polypeptide(L)'
;MRYQFFLYDKNIFYSQGIKMVITSLLAEQADVLYSLTDDYDQLLVQLQRQVNDEGCMWILCDLDSLPRERLHTLQLMKEFYQQENKNLIILLSKHNMPLFFALYSLLPTAHWLLKTENMESITPFFQRLLDKTRQGCCFSASLVNYTKKKLYDRSVEPTISGSEWWLMEELFKGKSLSQISDEVNVDIRRLSYIKRHLMKRLNIRSNIALFSAFRGIMP
;
A
#
# COMPACT_ATOMS: atom_id res chain seq x y z
N MET A 1 -8.67 -10.67 -25.50
CA MET A 1 -7.69 -10.52 -24.40
C MET A 1 -8.39 -10.90 -23.11
N ARG A 2 -7.76 -11.74 -22.28
CA ARG A 2 -8.38 -12.25 -21.03
C ARG A 2 -7.90 -11.43 -19.84
N TYR A 3 -8.83 -10.90 -19.05
CA TYR A 3 -8.50 -10.18 -17.83
C TYR A 3 -8.78 -11.04 -16.60
N GLN A 4 -7.80 -11.11 -15.70
CA GLN A 4 -7.93 -11.76 -14.40
C GLN A 4 -7.78 -10.70 -13.31
N PHE A 5 -8.82 -10.52 -12.51
CA PHE A 5 -8.80 -9.60 -11.38
C PHE A 5 -8.74 -10.41 -10.09
N PHE A 6 -7.66 -10.25 -9.35
CA PHE A 6 -7.48 -10.81 -8.03
C PHE A 6 -7.61 -9.68 -7.01
N LEU A 7 -8.64 -9.73 -6.17
CA LEU A 7 -8.94 -8.72 -5.16
C LEU A 7 -8.64 -9.32 -3.78
N TYR A 8 -7.58 -8.81 -3.16
CA TYR A 8 -7.16 -9.13 -1.80
C TYR A 8 -7.65 -8.05 -0.83
N ASP A 9 -8.73 -8.32 -0.10
CA ASP A 9 -9.32 -7.39 0.89
C ASP A 9 -10.20 -8.16 1.89
N LYS A 10 -10.05 -7.87 3.19
CA LYS A 10 -10.94 -8.38 4.25
C LYS A 10 -12.34 -7.77 4.17
N ASN A 11 -12.47 -6.59 3.57
CA ASN A 11 -13.75 -5.93 3.32
C ASN A 11 -14.34 -6.38 1.99
N ILE A 12 -15.12 -7.47 2.04
CA ILE A 12 -15.80 -8.04 0.89
C ILE A 12 -16.70 -7.01 0.17
N PHE A 13 -17.36 -6.10 0.90
CA PHE A 13 -18.25 -5.10 0.29
C PHE A 13 -17.48 -4.10 -0.58
N TYR A 14 -16.28 -3.70 -0.14
CA TYR A 14 -15.42 -2.83 -0.95
C TYR A 14 -15.00 -3.53 -2.23
N SER A 15 -14.55 -4.79 -2.15
CA SER A 15 -14.17 -5.60 -3.31
C SER A 15 -15.32 -5.79 -4.30
N GLN A 16 -16.54 -6.02 -3.81
CA GLN A 16 -17.72 -6.13 -4.68
C GLN A 16 -18.03 -4.79 -5.38
N GLY A 17 -17.92 -3.67 -4.68
CA GLY A 17 -18.07 -2.34 -5.29
C GLY A 17 -17.07 -2.11 -6.42
N ILE A 18 -15.79 -2.43 -6.20
CA ILE A 18 -14.76 -2.33 -7.23
C ILE A 18 -15.03 -3.27 -8.40
N LYS A 19 -15.41 -4.53 -8.12
CA LYS A 19 -15.81 -5.49 -9.16
C LYS A 19 -16.94 -4.94 -10.03
N MET A 20 -17.96 -4.33 -9.42
CA MET A 20 -19.06 -3.72 -10.17
C MET A 20 -18.56 -2.61 -11.09
N VAL A 21 -17.72 -1.70 -10.59
CA VAL A 21 -17.15 -0.60 -11.40
C VAL A 21 -16.36 -1.14 -12.59
N ILE A 22 -15.46 -2.10 -12.37
CA ILE A 22 -14.64 -2.69 -13.44
C ILE A 22 -15.52 -3.45 -14.44
N THR A 23 -16.52 -4.19 -13.97
CA THR A 23 -17.45 -4.93 -14.84
C THR A 23 -18.24 -3.96 -15.73
N SER A 24 -18.76 -2.87 -15.16
CA SER A 24 -19.45 -1.82 -15.93
C SER A 24 -18.54 -1.16 -16.97
N LEU A 25 -17.25 -1.01 -16.67
CA LEU A 25 -16.27 -0.46 -17.61
C LEU A 25 -15.93 -1.39 -18.77
N LEU A 26 -15.95 -2.71 -18.54
CA LEU A 26 -15.58 -3.70 -19.55
C LEU A 26 -16.75 -4.19 -20.40
N ALA A 27 -18.00 -3.89 -20.00
CA ALA A 27 -19.23 -4.00 -20.79
C ALA A 27 -19.24 -5.12 -21.85
N GLU A 28 -18.97 -6.37 -21.42
CA GLU A 28 -18.99 -7.60 -22.22
C GLU A 28 -17.92 -7.74 -23.33
N GLN A 29 -16.95 -6.85 -23.41
CA GLN A 29 -15.91 -6.85 -24.46
C GLN A 29 -14.74 -7.80 -24.21
N ALA A 30 -14.65 -8.40 -23.02
CA ALA A 30 -13.54 -9.27 -22.63
C ALA A 30 -13.98 -10.47 -21.79
N ASP A 31 -13.22 -11.57 -21.90
CA ASP A 31 -13.30 -12.68 -20.95
C ASP A 31 -12.67 -12.23 -19.62
N VAL A 32 -13.51 -12.07 -18.60
CA VAL A 32 -13.14 -11.51 -17.31
C VAL A 32 -13.36 -12.53 -16.21
N LEU A 33 -12.30 -12.81 -15.44
CA LEU A 33 -12.39 -13.62 -14.23
C LEU A 33 -12.08 -12.78 -13.00
N TYR A 34 -12.86 -13.01 -11.94
CA TYR A 34 -12.66 -12.39 -10.63
C TYR A 34 -12.37 -13.45 -9.59
N SER A 35 -11.38 -13.19 -8.74
CA SER A 35 -11.12 -13.92 -7.50
C SER A 35 -11.09 -12.90 -6.36
N LEU A 36 -11.83 -13.17 -5.29
CA LEU A 36 -11.89 -12.34 -4.09
C LEU A 36 -11.47 -13.21 -2.91
N THR A 37 -10.48 -12.76 -2.14
CA THR A 37 -9.95 -13.52 -1.00
C THR A 37 -9.27 -12.57 -0.01
N ASP A 38 -9.11 -13.00 1.23
CA ASP A 38 -8.23 -12.36 2.23
C ASP A 38 -7.07 -13.30 2.65
N ASP A 39 -6.93 -14.43 1.94
CA ASP A 39 -5.87 -15.40 2.13
C ASP A 39 -4.53 -14.89 1.56
N TYR A 40 -3.58 -14.67 2.46
CA TYR A 40 -2.26 -14.14 2.12
C TYR A 40 -1.43 -15.12 1.29
N ASP A 41 -1.56 -16.43 1.50
CA ASP A 41 -0.80 -17.43 0.74
C ASP A 41 -1.25 -17.41 -0.73
N GLN A 42 -2.55 -17.22 -0.97
CA GLN A 42 -3.09 -17.03 -2.32
C GLN A 42 -2.57 -15.75 -2.98
N LEU A 43 -2.42 -14.65 -2.24
CA LEU A 43 -1.82 -13.42 -2.76
C LEU A 43 -0.37 -13.67 -3.21
N LEU A 44 0.43 -14.37 -2.40
CA LEU A 44 1.81 -14.71 -2.77
C LEU A 44 1.87 -15.55 -4.05
N VAL A 45 1.00 -16.56 -4.17
CA VAL A 45 0.90 -17.38 -5.38
C VAL A 45 0.58 -16.54 -6.61
N GLN A 46 -0.35 -15.57 -6.52
CA GLN A 46 -0.66 -14.71 -7.67
C GLN A 46 0.48 -13.74 -8.02
N LEU A 47 1.19 -13.20 -7.02
CA LEU A 47 2.34 -12.32 -7.26
C LEU A 47 3.46 -13.04 -8.04
N GLN A 48 3.71 -14.30 -7.72
CA GLN A 48 4.73 -15.13 -8.37
C GLN A 48 4.29 -15.71 -9.73
N ARG A 49 2.98 -15.83 -9.96
CA ARG A 49 2.43 -16.46 -11.17
C ARG A 49 2.80 -15.70 -12.44
N GLN A 50 3.35 -16.40 -13.44
CA GLN A 50 3.56 -15.84 -14.77
C GLN A 50 2.24 -15.74 -15.54
N VAL A 51 2.11 -14.69 -16.33
CA VAL A 51 0.91 -14.41 -17.13
C VAL A 51 1.30 -14.38 -18.59
N ASN A 52 0.72 -15.29 -19.36
CA ASN A 52 0.93 -15.41 -20.81
C ASN A 52 0.55 -14.11 -21.54
N ASP A 53 1.14 -13.88 -22.71
CA ASP A 53 1.00 -12.64 -23.50
C ASP A 53 -0.44 -12.31 -23.93
N GLU A 54 -1.32 -13.31 -23.98
CA GLU A 54 -2.74 -13.13 -24.33
C GLU A 54 -3.63 -12.66 -23.15
N GLY A 55 -3.07 -12.67 -21.94
CA GLY A 55 -3.75 -12.35 -20.69
C GLY A 55 -3.19 -11.10 -20.01
N CYS A 56 -3.98 -10.51 -19.12
CA CYS A 56 -3.50 -9.52 -18.16
C CYS A 56 -4.12 -9.79 -16.79
N MET A 57 -3.30 -9.71 -15.75
CA MET A 57 -3.73 -9.90 -14.39
C MET A 57 -3.60 -8.61 -13.59
N TRP A 58 -4.67 -8.24 -12.89
CA TRP A 58 -4.68 -7.12 -11.97
C TRP A 58 -4.82 -7.65 -10.56
N ILE A 59 -3.87 -7.29 -9.70
CA ILE A 59 -3.83 -7.67 -8.29
C ILE A 59 -4.17 -6.39 -7.51
N LEU A 60 -5.39 -6.32 -6.98
CA LEU A 60 -5.84 -5.23 -6.12
C LEU A 60 -5.61 -5.66 -4.68
N CYS A 61 -4.66 -5.04 -3.99
CA CYS A 61 -4.23 -5.43 -2.66
C CYS A 61 -4.54 -4.35 -1.64
N ASP A 62 -5.43 -4.66 -0.71
CA ASP A 62 -5.71 -3.82 0.45
C ASP A 62 -4.57 -3.85 1.47
N LEU A 63 -4.04 -2.67 1.78
CA LEU A 63 -2.90 -2.54 2.66
C LEU A 63 -3.22 -2.93 4.11
N ASP A 64 -4.41 -2.61 4.60
CA ASP A 64 -4.82 -2.93 5.98
C ASP A 64 -5.17 -4.42 6.15
N SER A 65 -5.46 -5.11 5.05
CA SER A 65 -5.73 -6.55 5.04
C SER A 65 -4.46 -7.38 5.21
N LEU A 66 -3.29 -6.84 4.88
CA LEU A 66 -2.02 -7.54 5.01
C LEU A 66 -1.75 -8.03 6.45
N PRO A 67 -1.00 -9.14 6.59
CA PRO A 67 -0.53 -9.62 7.89
C PRO A 67 0.22 -8.55 8.70
N ARG A 68 0.36 -8.79 10.01
CA ARG A 68 1.23 -7.99 10.88
C ARG A 68 2.67 -8.04 10.36
N GLU A 69 3.48 -7.05 10.75
CA GLU A 69 4.81 -6.82 10.17
C GLU A 69 4.70 -6.42 8.69
N ARG A 70 3.81 -5.45 8.43
CA ARG A 70 3.40 -5.08 7.08
C ARG A 70 4.58 -4.64 6.23
N LEU A 71 5.57 -3.99 6.83
CA LEU A 71 6.78 -3.61 6.08
C LEU A 71 7.51 -4.83 5.52
N HIS A 72 7.67 -5.88 6.33
CA HIS A 72 8.30 -7.13 5.89
C HIS A 72 7.45 -7.84 4.83
N THR A 73 6.13 -7.92 5.05
CA THR A 73 5.17 -8.44 4.07
C THR A 73 5.30 -7.75 2.72
N LEU A 74 5.34 -6.41 2.69
CA LEU A 74 5.50 -5.66 1.44
C LEU A 74 6.87 -5.84 0.79
N GLN A 75 7.93 -6.06 1.57
CA GLN A 75 9.25 -6.42 1.04
C GLN A 75 9.19 -7.76 0.30
N LEU A 76 8.57 -8.78 0.91
CA LEU A 76 8.36 -10.07 0.25
C LEU A 76 7.51 -9.93 -1.02
N MET A 77 6.43 -9.15 -0.96
CA MET A 77 5.60 -8.88 -2.14
C MET A 77 6.41 -8.24 -3.26
N LYS A 78 7.29 -7.28 -2.95
CA LYS A 78 8.19 -6.65 -3.93
C LYS A 78 9.12 -7.68 -4.59
N GLU A 79 9.68 -8.59 -3.81
CA GLU A 79 10.60 -9.64 -4.30
C GLU A 79 9.88 -10.65 -5.19
N PHE A 80 8.62 -10.97 -4.88
CA PHE A 80 7.84 -11.94 -5.64
C PHE A 80 7.11 -11.35 -6.84
N TYR A 81 6.89 -10.04 -6.88
CA TYR A 81 6.12 -9.40 -7.94
C TYR A 81 6.89 -9.37 -9.27
N GLN A 82 6.54 -10.29 -10.17
CA GLN A 82 6.97 -10.24 -11.56
C GLN A 82 6.03 -9.31 -12.35
N GLN A 83 6.55 -8.40 -13.16
CA GLN A 83 5.75 -7.32 -13.77
C GLN A 83 5.10 -7.71 -15.12
N GLU A 84 5.50 -8.83 -15.71
CA GLU A 84 5.07 -9.19 -17.06
C GLU A 84 3.56 -9.48 -17.09
N ASN A 85 2.84 -8.67 -17.89
CA ASN A 85 1.39 -8.71 -18.06
C ASN A 85 0.58 -8.60 -16.75
N LYS A 86 1.20 -8.02 -15.71
CA LYS A 86 0.62 -7.85 -14.39
C LYS A 86 0.58 -6.38 -13.97
N ASN A 87 -0.50 -6.02 -13.29
CA ASN A 87 -0.65 -4.73 -12.64
C ASN A 87 -0.92 -4.96 -11.15
N LEU A 88 -0.05 -4.44 -10.28
CA LEU A 88 -0.28 -4.39 -8.84
C LEU A 88 -0.89 -3.04 -8.48
N ILE A 89 -2.11 -3.05 -7.94
CA ILE A 89 -2.81 -1.88 -7.44
C ILE A 89 -2.89 -1.98 -5.92
N ILE A 90 -2.22 -1.07 -5.21
CA ILE A 90 -2.34 -0.97 -3.76
C ILE A 90 -3.55 -0.09 -3.41
N LEU A 91 -4.48 -0.66 -2.65
CA LEU A 91 -5.61 0.05 -2.07
C LEU A 91 -5.16 0.65 -0.74
N LEU A 92 -5.18 1.98 -0.67
CA LEU A 92 -4.66 2.74 0.47
C LEU A 92 -5.82 3.34 1.26
N SER A 93 -5.88 3.10 2.56
CA SER A 93 -6.81 3.81 3.43
C SER A 93 -6.27 5.19 3.80
N LYS A 94 -7.19 6.13 4.11
CA LYS A 94 -6.81 7.52 4.43
C LYS A 94 -5.84 7.61 5.63
N HIS A 95 -5.96 6.73 6.62
CA HIS A 95 -5.07 6.73 7.78
C HIS A 95 -3.64 6.26 7.47
N ASN A 96 -3.41 5.56 6.35
CA ASN A 96 -2.06 5.17 5.93
C ASN A 96 -1.35 6.29 5.14
N MET A 97 -2.00 7.41 4.84
CA MET A 97 -1.42 8.51 4.04
C MET A 97 -0.06 9.03 4.55
N PRO A 98 0.19 9.15 5.88
CA PRO A 98 1.52 9.51 6.38
C PRO A 98 2.66 8.59 5.94
N LEU A 99 2.36 7.32 5.61
CA LEU A 99 3.31 6.31 5.15
C LEU A 99 3.49 6.30 3.62
N PHE A 100 2.69 7.06 2.87
CA PHE A 100 2.60 6.91 1.41
C PHE A 100 3.96 6.99 0.71
N PHE A 101 4.84 7.93 1.10
CA PHE A 101 6.15 8.04 0.48
C PHE A 101 7.08 6.87 0.80
N ALA A 102 6.99 6.29 2.00
CA ALA A 102 7.73 5.07 2.36
C ALA A 102 7.21 3.87 1.57
N LEU A 103 5.88 3.74 1.46
CA LEU A 103 5.20 2.71 0.68
C LEU A 103 5.57 2.79 -0.81
N TYR A 104 5.52 3.98 -1.40
CA TYR A 104 5.90 4.23 -2.79
C TYR A 104 7.37 3.91 -3.05
N SER A 105 8.27 4.26 -2.10
CA SER A 105 9.69 3.90 -2.22
C SER A 105 9.92 2.39 -2.24
N LEU A 106 9.04 1.62 -1.59
CA LEU A 106 9.12 0.17 -1.56
C LEU A 106 8.56 -0.46 -2.84
N LEU A 107 7.40 0.01 -3.31
CA LEU A 107 6.68 -0.49 -4.48
C LEU A 107 6.52 0.62 -5.55
N PRO A 108 7.63 1.10 -6.17
CA PRO A 108 7.59 2.27 -7.05
C PRO A 108 6.85 2.02 -8.37
N THR A 109 6.66 0.75 -8.75
CA THR A 109 5.99 0.32 -9.98
C THR A 109 4.53 -0.06 -9.75
N ALA A 110 4.03 0.01 -8.51
CA ALA A 110 2.62 -0.24 -8.23
C ALA A 110 1.76 0.97 -8.62
N HIS A 111 0.50 0.71 -8.93
CA HIS A 111 -0.54 1.71 -9.02
C HIS A 111 -1.18 1.92 -7.65
N TRP A 112 -1.72 3.10 -7.39
CA TRP A 112 -2.17 3.49 -6.05
C TRP A 112 -3.57 4.08 -6.10
N LEU A 113 -4.49 3.44 -5.38
CA LEU A 113 -5.88 3.85 -5.29
C LEU A 113 -6.24 4.15 -3.84
N LEU A 114 -6.65 5.38 -3.56
CA LEU A 114 -7.20 5.73 -2.24
C LEU A 114 -8.61 5.14 -2.09
N LYS A 115 -8.88 4.40 -1.01
CA LYS A 115 -10.18 3.75 -0.80
C LYS A 115 -11.35 4.72 -0.67
N THR A 116 -11.07 5.95 -0.23
CA THR A 116 -12.07 7.01 -0.05
C THR A 116 -12.31 7.83 -1.32
N GLU A 117 -11.76 7.40 -2.45
CA GLU A 117 -11.98 8.07 -3.73
C GLU A 117 -13.47 7.99 -4.12
N ASN A 118 -14.01 9.06 -4.69
CA ASN A 118 -15.40 9.08 -5.14
C ASN A 118 -15.56 8.32 -6.48
N MET A 119 -16.80 7.95 -6.81
CA MET A 119 -17.10 7.19 -8.04
C MET A 119 -16.67 7.93 -9.31
N GLU A 120 -16.81 9.26 -9.32
CA GLU A 120 -16.39 10.13 -10.44
C GLU A 120 -14.88 10.05 -10.72
N SER A 121 -14.07 9.75 -9.71
CA SER A 121 -12.61 9.67 -9.81
C SER A 121 -12.07 8.24 -9.88
N ILE A 122 -12.82 7.25 -9.37
CA ILE A 122 -12.48 5.81 -9.49
C ILE A 122 -12.60 5.35 -10.95
N THR A 123 -13.67 5.72 -11.65
CA THR A 123 -13.90 5.27 -13.04
C THR A 123 -12.76 5.70 -13.98
N PRO A 124 -12.33 6.99 -13.99
CA PRO A 124 -11.17 7.42 -14.78
C PRO A 124 -9.83 6.80 -14.35
N PHE A 125 -9.71 6.35 -13.09
CA PHE A 125 -8.52 5.62 -12.65
C PHE A 125 -8.41 4.28 -13.39
N PHE A 126 -9.48 3.49 -13.41
CA PHE A 126 -9.47 2.19 -14.10
C PHE A 126 -9.45 2.32 -15.62
N GLN A 127 -10.09 3.34 -16.20
CA GLN A 127 -9.96 3.62 -17.64
C GLN A 127 -8.50 3.90 -18.04
N ARG A 128 -7.77 4.67 -17.23
CA ARG A 128 -6.33 4.91 -17.47
C ARG A 128 -5.49 3.63 -17.35
N LEU A 129 -5.85 2.71 -16.47
CA LEU A 129 -5.17 1.42 -16.36
C LEU A 129 -5.44 0.50 -17.55
N LEU A 130 -6.62 0.59 -18.16
CA LEU A 130 -6.96 -0.17 -19.38
C LEU A 130 -6.26 0.39 -20.63
N ASP A 131 -5.89 1.68 -20.61
CA ASP A 131 -5.20 2.34 -21.70
C ASP A 131 -3.72 1.91 -21.80
N LYS A 132 -3.48 0.87 -22.58
CA LYS A 132 -2.14 0.30 -22.85
C LYS A 132 -1.15 1.26 -23.51
N THR A 133 -1.61 2.39 -24.04
CA THR A 133 -0.70 3.37 -24.68
C THR A 133 0.08 4.19 -23.65
N ARG A 134 -0.40 4.22 -22.40
CA ARG A 134 0.24 4.98 -21.33
C ARG A 134 1.27 4.12 -20.60
N GLN A 135 2.51 4.60 -20.61
CA GLN A 135 3.57 4.05 -19.78
C GLN A 135 3.54 4.68 -18.38
N GLY A 136 3.63 3.85 -17.34
CA GLY A 136 3.87 4.30 -15.96
C GLY A 136 2.76 3.98 -14.96
N CYS A 137 2.97 4.42 -13.72
CA CYS A 137 2.08 4.15 -12.60
C CYS A 137 0.84 5.04 -12.62
N CYS A 138 -0.28 4.50 -12.15
CA CYS A 138 -1.55 5.21 -12.04
C CYS A 138 -1.78 5.57 -10.58
N PHE A 139 -2.21 6.80 -10.33
CA PHE A 139 -2.54 7.30 -9.01
C PHE A 139 -3.96 7.86 -9.03
N SER A 140 -4.72 7.61 -7.97
CA SER A 140 -6.05 8.21 -7.81
C SER A 140 -5.96 9.73 -7.64
N ALA A 141 -7.03 10.44 -8.01
CA ALA A 141 -7.01 11.90 -8.08
C ALA A 141 -6.74 12.54 -6.70
N SER A 142 -7.36 12.02 -5.64
CA SER A 142 -7.13 12.51 -4.28
C SER A 142 -5.69 12.32 -3.81
N LEU A 143 -5.05 11.22 -4.21
CA LEU A 143 -3.65 10.94 -3.88
C LEU A 143 -2.69 11.89 -4.62
N VAL A 144 -2.95 12.16 -5.91
CA VAL A 144 -2.20 13.18 -6.67
C VAL A 144 -2.34 14.56 -6.04
N ASN A 145 -3.54 14.92 -5.57
CA ASN A 145 -3.76 16.20 -4.90
C ASN A 145 -3.02 16.26 -3.55
N TYR A 146 -2.99 15.17 -2.80
CA TYR A 146 -2.21 15.08 -1.56
C TYR A 146 -0.71 15.28 -1.82
N THR A 147 -0.13 14.61 -2.82
CA THR A 147 1.31 14.73 -3.11
C THR A 147 1.66 16.13 -3.61
N LYS A 148 0.81 16.75 -4.46
CA LYS A 148 0.98 18.15 -4.86
C LYS A 148 0.98 19.08 -3.66
N LYS A 149 -0.03 19.00 -2.79
CA LYS A 149 -0.09 19.81 -1.57
C LYS A 149 1.15 19.58 -0.69
N LYS A 150 1.61 18.35 -0.55
CA LYS A 150 2.83 18.00 0.18
C LYS A 150 4.09 18.64 -0.36
N LEU A 151 4.19 18.81 -1.68
CA LEU A 151 5.35 19.42 -2.33
C LEU A 151 5.30 20.95 -2.29
N TYR A 152 4.11 21.54 -2.42
CA TYR A 152 3.93 22.99 -2.45
C TYR A 152 3.79 23.62 -1.07
N ASP A 153 3.24 22.89 -0.11
CA ASP A 153 2.88 23.39 1.22
C ASP A 153 3.67 22.64 2.30
N ARG A 154 4.55 23.35 3.01
CA ARG A 154 5.35 22.77 4.11
C ARG A 154 4.50 22.41 5.34
N SER A 155 3.19 22.67 5.33
CA SER A 155 2.26 22.52 6.46
C SER A 155 1.54 21.17 6.55
N VAL A 156 1.77 20.22 5.63
CA VAL A 156 0.97 18.97 5.61
C VAL A 156 1.45 17.95 6.66
N GLU A 157 0.52 17.15 7.19
CA GLU A 157 0.70 16.01 8.11
C GLU A 157 2.08 15.31 8.02
N PRO A 158 2.82 15.15 9.11
CA PRO A 158 4.19 14.65 9.08
C PRO A 158 4.32 13.31 8.34
N THR A 159 5.30 13.21 7.44
CA THR A 159 5.60 11.96 6.73
C THR A 159 6.32 11.00 7.66
N ILE A 160 6.06 9.71 7.52
CA ILE A 160 6.78 8.66 8.24
C ILE A 160 7.68 7.95 7.24
N SER A 161 8.98 7.97 7.49
CA SER A 161 9.97 7.27 6.67
C SER A 161 9.92 5.76 6.92
N GLY A 162 10.49 4.96 6.01
CA GLY A 162 10.56 3.50 6.16
C GLY A 162 11.28 3.07 7.44
N SER A 163 12.36 3.76 7.83
CA SER A 163 13.09 3.47 9.08
C SER A 163 12.30 3.85 10.33
N GLU A 164 11.54 4.95 10.29
CA GLU A 164 10.64 5.34 11.38
C GLU A 164 9.51 4.32 11.52
N TRP A 165 8.90 3.90 10.41
CA TRP A 165 7.88 2.84 10.41
C TRP A 165 8.43 1.53 10.96
N TRP A 166 9.52 1.01 10.40
CA TRP A 166 10.15 -0.24 10.86
C TRP A 166 10.40 -0.23 12.36
N LEU A 167 11.01 0.84 12.87
CA LEU A 167 11.30 0.96 14.30
C LEU A 167 10.02 0.92 15.15
N MET A 168 8.94 1.53 14.67
CA MET A 168 7.66 1.51 15.38
C MET A 168 7.02 0.12 15.37
N GLU A 169 7.10 -0.65 14.28
CA GLU A 169 6.63 -2.04 14.27
C GLU A 169 7.40 -2.90 15.28
N GLU A 170 8.73 -2.77 15.35
CA GLU A 170 9.54 -3.50 16.34
C GLU A 170 9.21 -3.11 17.79
N LEU A 171 9.00 -1.83 18.06
CA LEU A 171 8.56 -1.36 19.38
C LEU A 171 7.16 -1.87 19.73
N PHE A 172 6.28 -2.05 18.74
CA PHE A 172 4.92 -2.55 18.93
C PHE A 172 4.88 -4.05 19.24
N LYS A 173 5.93 -4.80 18.88
CA LYS A 173 6.15 -6.18 19.34
C LYS A 173 6.53 -6.26 20.83
N GLY A 174 6.66 -5.12 21.53
CA GLY A 174 7.05 -5.04 22.93
C GLY A 174 8.56 -5.03 23.17
N LYS A 175 9.36 -4.94 22.11
CA LYS A 175 10.83 -4.92 22.22
C LYS A 175 11.33 -3.57 22.73
N SER A 176 12.36 -3.60 23.56
CA SER A 176 13.11 -2.40 23.95
C SER A 176 14.10 -2.00 22.85
N LEU A 177 14.59 -0.76 22.89
CA LEU A 177 15.63 -0.31 21.95
C LEU A 177 16.93 -1.12 22.07
N SER A 178 17.25 -1.65 23.26
CA SER A 178 18.44 -2.49 23.45
C SER A 178 18.26 -3.85 22.80
N GLN A 179 17.10 -4.49 23.00
CA GLN A 179 16.79 -5.77 22.35
C GLN A 179 16.85 -5.66 20.83
N ILE A 180 16.25 -4.60 20.26
CA ILE A 180 16.31 -4.35 18.82
C ILE A 180 17.77 -4.12 18.37
N SER A 181 18.53 -3.33 19.12
CA SER A 181 19.94 -3.03 18.84
C SER A 181 20.79 -4.30 18.74
N ASP A 182 20.60 -5.22 19.69
CA ASP A 182 21.32 -6.50 19.77
C ASP A 182 20.89 -7.45 18.63
N GLU A 183 19.59 -7.53 18.33
CA GLU A 183 19.05 -8.42 17.29
C GLU A 183 19.48 -8.02 15.87
N VAL A 184 19.44 -6.72 15.55
CA VAL A 184 19.77 -6.23 14.20
C VAL A 184 21.20 -5.69 14.06
N ASN A 185 22.00 -5.78 15.13
CA ASN A 185 23.38 -5.29 15.21
C ASN A 185 23.52 -3.82 14.77
N VAL A 186 22.66 -2.95 15.31
CA VAL A 186 22.66 -1.50 15.05
C VAL A 186 22.85 -0.75 16.36
N ASP A 187 23.70 0.29 16.39
CA ASP A 187 23.92 1.11 17.58
C ASP A 187 22.60 1.66 18.17
N ILE A 188 22.35 1.35 19.45
CA ILE A 188 21.20 1.84 20.22
C ILE A 188 21.03 3.36 20.16
N ARG A 189 22.13 4.12 20.04
CA ARG A 189 22.10 5.59 19.90
C ARG A 189 21.42 6.01 18.60
N ARG A 190 21.62 5.26 17.51
CA ARG A 190 20.96 5.50 16.22
C ARG A 190 19.46 5.25 16.33
N LEU A 191 19.06 4.14 16.95
CA LEU A 191 17.64 3.82 17.17
C LEU A 191 16.95 4.88 18.05
N SER A 192 17.63 5.30 19.12
CA SER A 192 17.18 6.39 20.00
C SER A 192 17.05 7.72 19.27
N TYR A 193 18.00 8.03 18.36
CA TYR A 193 17.91 9.22 17.53
C TYR A 193 16.69 9.20 16.62
N ILE A 194 16.46 8.10 15.88
CA ILE A 194 15.29 7.96 14.99
C ILE A 194 13.99 8.18 15.78
N LYS A 195 13.84 7.49 16.93
CA LYS A 195 12.66 7.62 17.78
C LYS A 195 12.46 9.06 18.29
N ARG A 196 13.51 9.70 18.82
CA ARG A 196 13.41 11.08 19.34
C ARG A 196 13.11 12.09 18.25
N HIS A 197 13.72 11.92 17.08
CA HIS A 197 13.49 12.77 15.93
C HIS A 197 12.04 12.66 15.43
N LEU A 198 11.51 11.43 15.33
CA LEU A 198 10.11 11.17 15.02
C LEU A 198 9.18 11.85 16.04
N MET A 199 9.38 11.62 17.33
CA MET A 199 8.59 12.24 18.39
C MET A 199 8.58 13.77 18.30
N LYS A 200 9.75 14.39 18.06
CA LYS A 200 9.87 15.83 17.88
C LYS A 200 9.08 16.33 16.66
N ARG A 201 9.18 15.64 15.52
CA ARG A 201 8.44 15.98 14.29
C ARG A 201 6.94 15.85 14.43
N LEU A 202 6.47 14.85 15.19
CA LEU A 202 5.06 14.63 15.48
C LEU A 202 4.54 15.51 16.64
N ASN A 203 5.40 16.31 17.29
CA ASN A 203 5.08 17.05 18.52
C ASN A 203 4.55 16.16 19.66
N ILE A 204 5.13 14.97 19.81
CA ILE A 204 4.75 13.96 20.80
C ILE A 204 5.75 13.96 21.97
N ARG A 205 5.22 13.97 23.20
CA ARG A 205 6.04 14.10 24.43
C ARG A 205 6.18 12.81 25.24
N SER A 206 5.45 11.75 24.92
CA SER A 206 5.49 10.49 25.67
C SER A 206 5.43 9.28 24.74
N ASN A 207 5.93 8.14 25.22
CA ASN A 207 5.83 6.89 24.48
C ASN A 207 4.36 6.51 24.27
N ILE A 208 3.49 6.68 25.27
CA ILE A 208 2.06 6.36 25.19
C ILE A 208 1.39 7.14 24.04
N ALA A 209 1.67 8.43 23.92
CA ALA A 209 1.15 9.25 22.83
C ALA A 209 1.73 8.82 21.46
N LEU A 210 2.99 8.38 21.41
CA LEU A 210 3.59 7.81 20.21
C LEU A 210 2.89 6.51 19.78
N PHE A 211 2.63 5.60 20.72
CA PHE A 211 1.85 4.39 20.47
C PHE A 211 0.45 4.72 19.96
N SER A 212 -0.23 5.69 20.58
CA SER A 212 -1.58 6.11 20.16
C SER A 212 -1.60 6.69 18.74
N ALA A 213 -0.61 7.51 18.38
CA ALA A 213 -0.51 8.08 17.04
C ALA A 213 -0.30 7.00 15.98
N PHE A 214 0.59 6.05 16.23
CA PHE A 214 0.87 4.96 15.28
C PHE A 214 -0.23 3.90 15.22
N ARG A 215 -0.96 3.67 16.31
CA ARG A 215 -2.16 2.79 16.29
C ARG A 215 -3.23 3.30 15.32
N GLY A 216 -3.36 4.62 15.16
CA GLY A 216 -4.25 5.21 14.16
C GLY A 216 -3.80 4.96 12.72
N ILE A 217 -2.50 4.82 12.49
CA ILE A 217 -1.88 4.65 11.16
C ILE A 217 -1.77 3.15 10.79
N MET A 218 -1.62 2.30 11.80
CA MET A 218 -1.51 0.85 11.71
C MET A 218 -2.55 0.22 12.65
N PRO A 219 -3.83 0.25 12.28
CA PRO A 219 -4.90 -0.33 13.08
C PRO A 219 -4.81 -1.85 13.17
#